data_AF-A0A6B2CUD9-F1
#
_entry.id   AF-A0A6B2CUD9-F1
#
_cell.length_a   1.000
_cell.length_b   1.000
_cell.length_c   1.000
_cell.angle_alpha   90.00
_cell.angle_beta   90.00
_cell.angle_gamma   90.00
#
_symmetry.space_group_name_H-M   'P 1'
#
loop_
_entity.id
_entity.type
_entity.pdbx_description
1 polymer ?
#
loop_
_entity_poly.entity_id
_entity_poly.type
_entity_poly.pdbx_seq_one_letter_code
_entity_poly.pdbx_strand_id
1 'polypeptide(L)'
;MDRNIKERLELALRPAEPPTLEEVLEEVSTRGVLRGPVDWVFPAWMLYIKYAAQRIAKTFPLSEEEKRQLFDFRDAMRRLLLEA
;
A
#
# COMPACT_ATOMS: atom_id res chain seq x y z
N MET A 1 -26.38 1.70 -26.05
CA MET A 1 -25.81 1.69 -24.69
C MET A 1 -26.23 2.97 -24.01
N ASP A 2 -26.96 2.90 -22.90
CA ASP A 2 -27.49 4.07 -22.19
C ASP A 2 -26.37 5.01 -21.75
N ARG A 3 -26.59 6.32 -21.91
CA ARG A 3 -25.63 7.37 -21.52
C ARG A 3 -25.19 7.23 -20.04
N ASN A 4 -26.15 6.85 -19.19
CA ASN A 4 -25.93 6.60 -17.76
C ASN A 4 -24.95 5.44 -17.49
N ILE A 5 -24.98 4.37 -18.31
CA ILE A 5 -24.07 3.23 -18.14
C ILE A 5 -22.64 3.62 -18.55
N LYS A 6 -22.49 4.43 -19.61
CA LYS A 6 -21.19 4.96 -20.04
C LYS A 6 -20.53 5.81 -18.95
N GLU A 7 -21.25 6.77 -18.41
CA GLU A 7 -20.71 7.69 -17.38
C GLU A 7 -20.30 6.93 -16.10
N ARG A 8 -21.10 5.95 -15.67
CA ARG A 8 -20.77 5.12 -14.51
C ARG A 8 -19.56 4.23 -14.76
N LEU A 9 -19.40 3.70 -15.97
CA LEU A 9 -18.22 2.92 -16.36
C LEU A 9 -16.98 3.80 -16.44
N GLU A 10 -17.06 4.99 -17.03
CA GLU A 10 -15.95 5.94 -17.09
C GLU A 10 -15.45 6.33 -15.69
N LEU A 11 -16.37 6.58 -14.75
CA LEU A 11 -16.02 6.86 -13.36
C LEU A 11 -15.37 5.66 -12.65
N ALA A 12 -15.87 4.44 -12.88
CA ALA A 12 -15.34 3.23 -12.25
C ALA A 12 -14.00 2.76 -12.84
N LEU A 13 -13.74 3.10 -14.11
CA LEU A 13 -12.50 2.75 -14.81
C LEU A 13 -11.45 3.86 -14.75
N ARG A 14 -11.79 5.02 -14.19
CA ARG A 14 -10.83 6.12 -14.03
C ARG A 14 -9.70 5.67 -13.10
N PRO A 15 -8.43 5.76 -13.52
CA PRO A 15 -7.31 5.42 -12.66
C PRO A 15 -7.36 6.23 -11.37
N ALA A 16 -7.11 5.58 -10.25
CA ALA A 16 -6.94 6.24 -8.97
C ALA A 16 -5.64 7.06 -8.96
N GLU A 17 -5.66 8.19 -8.27
CA GLU A 17 -4.43 8.94 -8.01
C GLU A 17 -3.52 8.13 -7.07
N PRO A 18 -2.19 8.13 -7.26
CA PRO A 18 -1.30 7.40 -6.38
C PRO A 18 -1.44 7.84 -4.92
N PRO A 19 -1.47 6.91 -3.95
CA PRO A 19 -1.61 7.23 -2.54
C PRO A 19 -0.40 8.02 -2.02
N THR A 20 -0.67 8.96 -1.12
CA THR A 20 0.35 9.60 -0.28
C THR A 20 0.60 8.80 1.01
N LEU A 21 1.72 9.05 1.68
CA LEU A 21 2.02 8.35 2.93
C LEU A 21 1.05 8.78 4.04
N GLU A 22 0.69 10.05 4.07
CA GLU A 22 -0.25 10.65 5.01
C GLU A 22 -1.63 9.99 4.92
N GLU A 23 -2.20 9.89 3.71
CA GLU A 23 -3.49 9.22 3.48
C GLU A 23 -3.45 7.75 3.91
N VAL A 24 -2.36 7.05 3.59
CA VAL A 24 -2.16 5.65 3.95
C VAL A 24 -2.14 5.46 5.47
N LEU A 25 -1.43 6.32 6.19
CA LEU A 25 -1.36 6.26 7.64
C LEU A 25 -2.70 6.63 8.30
N GLU A 26 -3.42 7.61 7.75
CA GLU A 26 -4.75 7.98 8.22
C GLU A 26 -5.75 6.83 8.05
N GLU A 27 -5.79 6.20 6.88
CA GLU A 27 -6.67 5.07 6.59
C GLU A 27 -6.36 3.87 7.50
N VAL A 28 -5.08 3.50 7.67
CA VAL A 28 -4.70 2.42 8.59
C VAL A 28 -5.06 2.77 10.03
N SER A 29 -4.83 4.01 10.46
CA SER A 29 -5.17 4.43 11.82
C SER A 29 -6.68 4.40 12.08
N THR A 30 -7.49 4.80 11.09
CA THR A 30 -8.94 4.94 11.24
C THR A 30 -9.65 3.60 11.08
N ARG A 31 -9.21 2.76 10.13
CA ARG A 31 -9.93 1.55 9.72
C ARG A 31 -9.18 0.25 10.06
N GLY A 32 -7.91 0.33 10.43
CA GLY A 32 -7.05 -0.82 10.71
C GLY A 32 -6.61 -1.59 9.45
N VAL A 33 -7.00 -1.15 8.25
CA VAL A 33 -6.75 -1.88 6.99
C VAL A 33 -6.84 -0.95 5.78
N LEU A 34 -5.92 -1.11 4.83
CA LEU A 34 -5.99 -0.45 3.53
C LEU A 34 -6.93 -1.22 2.59
N ARG A 35 -7.93 -0.53 2.04
CA ARG A 35 -8.91 -1.08 1.11
C ARG A 35 -9.20 -0.05 0.02
N GLY A 36 -9.50 -0.52 -1.19
CA GLY A 36 -9.83 0.35 -2.31
C GLY A 36 -9.65 -0.37 -3.66
N PRO A 37 -9.76 0.38 -4.76
CA PRO A 37 -9.38 -0.08 -6.09
C PRO A 37 -7.96 -0.66 -6.13
N VAL A 38 -7.73 -1.67 -6.97
CA VAL A 38 -6.43 -2.40 -7.03
C VAL A 38 -5.27 -1.46 -7.34
N ASP A 39 -5.49 -0.54 -8.28
CA ASP A 39 -4.54 0.49 -8.72
C ASP A 39 -4.19 1.52 -7.64
N TRP A 40 -4.98 1.61 -6.57
CA TRP A 40 -4.66 2.41 -5.38
C TRP A 40 -4.09 1.57 -4.23
N VAL A 41 -4.76 0.45 -3.92
CA VAL A 41 -4.51 -0.33 -2.70
C VAL A 41 -3.17 -1.06 -2.73
N PHE A 42 -2.69 -1.49 -3.90
CA PHE A 42 -1.38 -2.13 -4.02
C PHE A 42 -0.23 -1.13 -3.78
N PRO A 43 -0.20 0.04 -4.45
CA PRO A 43 0.73 1.11 -4.10
C PRO A 43 0.64 1.53 -2.62
N ALA A 44 -0.56 1.60 -2.05
CA ALA A 44 -0.77 1.97 -0.65
C ALA A 44 -0.11 0.98 0.31
N TRP A 45 -0.31 -0.32 0.10
CA TRP A 45 0.35 -1.37 0.89
C TRP A 45 1.87 -1.34 0.73
N MET A 46 2.38 -1.14 -0.49
CA MET A 46 3.83 -0.99 -0.71
C MET A 46 4.41 0.17 0.09
N LEU A 47 3.72 1.32 0.11
CA LEU A 47 4.13 2.51 0.83
C LEU A 47 4.11 2.28 2.34
N TYR A 48 3.04 1.68 2.85
CA TYR A 48 2.88 1.36 4.27
C TYR A 48 3.95 0.37 4.76
N ILE A 49 4.16 -0.73 4.05
CA ILE A 49 5.13 -1.77 4.43
C ILE A 49 6.55 -1.19 4.45
N LYS A 50 6.90 -0.38 3.44
CA LYS A 50 8.19 0.32 3.40
C LYS A 50 8.36 1.23 4.62
N TYR A 51 7.34 2.03 4.93
CA TYR A 51 7.34 2.91 6.11
C TYR A 51 7.48 2.10 7.40
N ALA A 52 6.63 1.09 7.61
CA ALA A 52 6.59 0.28 8.82
C ALA A 52 7.92 -0.43 9.07
N ALA A 53 8.51 -1.07 8.06
CA ALA A 53 9.82 -1.72 8.19
C ALA A 53 10.92 -0.74 8.60
N GLN A 54 10.94 0.47 8.02
CA GLN A 54 11.90 1.51 8.41
C GLN A 54 11.67 2.02 9.83
N ARG A 55 10.42 2.17 10.26
CA ARG A 55 10.09 2.59 11.63
C ARG A 55 10.49 1.52 12.64
N ILE A 56 10.17 0.27 12.38
CA ILE A 56 10.54 -0.86 13.25
C ILE A 56 12.06 -0.93 13.41
N ALA A 57 12.82 -0.89 12.30
CA ALA A 57 14.29 -0.92 12.34
C ALA A 57 14.93 0.26 13.10
N LYS A 58 14.24 1.42 13.18
CA LYS A 58 14.71 2.61 13.92
C LYS A 58 14.31 2.60 15.39
N THR A 59 13.15 2.02 15.71
CA THR A 59 12.55 2.10 17.05
C THR A 59 12.98 0.95 17.94
N PHE A 60 13.19 -0.25 17.39
CA PHE A 60 13.54 -1.42 18.17
C PHE A 60 15.04 -1.75 18.07
N PRO A 61 15.66 -2.23 19.16
CA PRO A 61 17.06 -2.64 19.16
C PRO A 61 17.23 -4.00 18.49
N LEU A 62 17.08 -4.04 17.17
CA LEU A 62 17.22 -5.27 16.39
C LEU A 62 18.70 -5.63 16.20
N SER A 63 19.00 -6.94 16.25
CA SER A 63 20.25 -7.49 15.76
C SER A 63 20.38 -7.32 14.23
N GLU A 64 21.59 -7.48 13.70
CA GLU A 64 21.81 -7.37 12.26
C GLU A 64 21.06 -8.44 11.46
N GLU A 65 20.86 -9.63 12.04
CA GLU A 65 20.08 -10.70 11.40
C GLU A 65 18.59 -10.35 11.37
N GLU A 66 18.02 -9.85 12.46
CA GLU A 66 16.61 -9.42 12.49
C GLU A 66 16.36 -8.25 11.53
N LYS A 67 17.29 -7.29 11.42
CA LYS A 67 17.19 -6.20 10.43
C LYS A 67 17.22 -6.72 9.00
N ARG A 68 18.11 -7.69 8.71
CA ARG A 68 18.19 -8.33 7.40
C ARG A 68 16.85 -9.01 7.06
N GLN A 69 16.35 -9.86 7.94
CA GLN A 69 15.07 -10.56 7.75
C GLN A 69 13.89 -9.59 7.58
N LEU A 70 13.84 -8.51 8.35
CA LEU A 70 12.82 -7.47 8.22
C LEU A 70 12.84 -6.80 6.83
N PHE A 71 14.03 -6.50 6.31
CA PHE A 71 14.16 -5.88 4.98
C PHE A 71 13.93 -6.87 3.84
N ASP A 72 14.34 -8.13 4.00
CA ASP A 72 14.03 -9.20 3.04
C ASP A 72 12.51 -9.42 2.95
N PHE A 73 11.80 -9.43 4.09
CA PHE A 73 10.35 -9.47 4.14
C PHE A 73 9.71 -8.28 3.40
N ARG A 74 10.17 -7.06 3.68
CA ARG A 74 9.69 -5.84 3.00
C ARG A 74 9.83 -5.97 1.49
N ASP A 75 10.98 -6.45 1.01
CA ASP A 75 11.28 -6.54 -0.42
C ASP A 75 10.51 -7.68 -1.10
N ALA A 76 10.33 -8.82 -0.42
CA ALA A 76 9.46 -9.90 -0.86
C ALA A 76 8.00 -9.43 -1.00
N MET A 77 7.47 -8.73 0.00
CA MET A 77 6.11 -8.16 -0.05
C MET A 77 5.95 -7.14 -1.18
N ARG A 78 6.94 -6.26 -1.36
CA ARG A 78 6.93 -5.29 -2.46
C ARG A 78 6.89 -6.00 -3.82
N ARG A 79 7.66 -7.07 -3.99
CA ARG A 79 7.68 -7.85 -5.22
C ARG A 79 6.34 -8.53 -5.49
N LEU A 80 5.75 -9.16 -4.48
CA LEU A 80 4.43 -9.78 -4.57
C LEU A 80 3.35 -8.77 -5.01
N LEU A 81 3.37 -7.56 -4.45
CA LEU A 81 2.41 -6.50 -4.80
C LEU A 81 2.63 -5.88 -6.19
N LEU A 82 3.82 -6.04 -6.78
CA LEU A 82 4.12 -5.57 -8.14
C LEU A 82 3.80 -6.62 -9.21
N GLU A 83 3.88 -7.90 -8.85
CA GLU A 83 3.72 -9.03 -9.79
C GLU A 83 2.30 -9.63 -9.77
N ALA A 84 1.44 -9.23 -8.83
CA ALA A 84 0.05 -9.69 -8.68
C ALA A 84 -0.92 -8.98 -9.64
#